data_AF-A0A2E1Q5L8-F1
#
_entry.id   AF-A0A2E1Q5L8-F1
#
_cell.length_a   1.000
_cell.length_b   1.000
_cell.length_c   1.000
_cell.angle_alpha   90.00
_cell.angle_beta   90.00
_cell.angle_gamma   90.00
#
_symmetry.space_group_name_H-M   'P 1'
#
loop_
_entity.id
_entity.type
_entity.pdbx_description
1 polymer ?
#
loop_
_entity_poly.entity_id
_entity_poly.type
_entity_poly.pdbx_seq_one_letter_code
_entity_poly.pdbx_strand_id
1 'polypeptide(L)'
;MEALILTFALLASPFARGEYRAYQLTITNESTGAQRTVLSNFDAIQYRDLYPVLKEETIQMEDTWMCYGDTSKKPICPNPKGPASNLLESLPKSDLN
;
A
#
# COMPACT_ATOMS: atom_id res chain seq x y z
N MET A 1 19.50 -39.16 -9.73
CA MET A 1 18.89 -38.31 -10.77
C MET A 1 17.93 -37.30 -10.17
N GLU A 2 17.11 -37.69 -9.19
CA GLU A 2 16.11 -36.82 -8.54
C GLU A 2 16.70 -35.62 -7.78
N ALA A 3 17.81 -35.80 -7.06
CA ALA A 3 18.49 -34.71 -6.35
C ALA A 3 18.97 -33.60 -7.32
N LEU A 4 19.38 -33.98 -8.54
CA LEU A 4 19.90 -33.04 -9.55
C LEU A 4 18.78 -32.16 -10.13
N ILE A 5 17.56 -32.70 -10.23
CA ILE A 5 16.36 -31.97 -10.69
C ILE A 5 15.93 -30.94 -9.64
N LEU A 6 15.92 -31.31 -8.36
CA LEU A 6 15.58 -30.39 -7.26
C LEU A 6 16.60 -29.25 -7.13
N THR A 7 17.90 -29.56 -7.25
CA THR A 7 18.95 -28.54 -7.23
C THR A 7 18.82 -27.56 -8.40
N PHE A 8 18.52 -28.05 -9.61
CA PHE A 8 18.31 -27.19 -10.78
C PHE A 8 17.05 -26.30 -10.64
N ALA A 9 15.96 -26.83 -10.06
CA ALA A 9 14.73 -26.08 -9.82
C ALA A 9 14.92 -24.91 -8.83
N LEU A 10 15.74 -25.11 -7.77
CA LEU A 10 16.05 -24.07 -6.77
C LEU A 10 16.96 -22.96 -7.32
N LEU A 11 17.81 -23.26 -8.30
CA LEU A 11 18.70 -22.27 -8.93
C LEU A 11 17.96 -21.37 -9.94
N ALA A 12 16.77 -21.76 -10.39
CA ALA A 12 15.96 -20.99 -11.34
C ALA A 12 15.05 -19.92 -10.69
N SER A 13 15.02 -19.82 -9.35
CA SER A 13 14.11 -18.94 -8.60
C SER A 13 14.47 -17.44 -8.48
N PRO A 14 15.67 -16.91 -8.83
CA PRO A 14 16.01 -15.52 -8.49
C PRO A 14 15.33 -14.45 -9.35
N PHE A 15 14.58 -14.84 -10.39
CA PHE A 15 13.89 -13.90 -11.29
C PHE A 15 12.45 -13.59 -10.87
N ALA A 16 11.98 -14.10 -9.74
CA ALA A 16 10.68 -13.74 -9.20
C ALA A 16 10.70 -12.25 -8.79
N ARG A 17 10.07 -11.39 -9.60
CA ARG A 17 9.81 -10.01 -9.20
C ARG A 17 8.60 -10.01 -8.27
N GLY A 18 8.79 -9.56 -7.04
CA GLY A 18 7.68 -9.34 -6.13
C GLY A 18 6.74 -8.26 -6.64
N GLU A 19 5.49 -8.34 -6.22
CA GLU A 19 4.55 -7.23 -6.23
C GLU A 19 4.13 -6.98 -4.79
N TYR A 20 3.92 -5.71 -4.43
CA TYR A 20 3.36 -5.34 -3.15
C TYR A 20 2.34 -4.24 -3.31
N ARG A 21 1.53 -4.05 -2.28
CA ARG A 21 0.49 -3.02 -2.28
C ARG A 21 0.94 -1.84 -1.43
N ALA A 22 0.78 -0.65 -1.98
CA ALA A 22 0.91 0.61 -1.27
C ALA A 22 -0.48 1.10 -0.84
N TYR A 23 -0.54 1.68 0.34
CA TYR A 23 -1.73 2.24 0.95
C TYR A 23 -1.45 3.68 1.35
N GLN A 24 -2.34 4.58 0.94
CA GLN A 24 -2.43 5.92 1.49
C GLN A 24 -3.47 5.89 2.60
N LEU A 25 -3.02 6.09 3.84
CA LEU A 25 -3.87 6.05 5.02
C LEU A 25 -3.97 7.45 5.60
N THR A 26 -5.19 7.88 5.89
CA THR A 26 -5.46 9.09 6.67
C THR A 26 -5.77 8.68 8.09
N ILE A 27 -5.03 9.24 9.04
CA ILE A 27 -5.20 9.01 10.47
C ILE A 27 -5.76 10.28 11.09
N THR A 28 -6.95 10.16 11.67
CA THR A 28 -7.69 11.28 12.27
C THR A 28 -7.79 11.08 13.76
N ASN A 29 -7.34 12.07 14.54
CA ASN A 29 -7.62 12.12 15.97
C ASN A 29 -9.02 12.71 16.17
N GLU A 30 -9.98 11.90 16.63
CA GLU A 30 -11.38 12.31 16.77
C GLU A 30 -11.59 13.33 17.90
N SER A 31 -10.68 13.38 18.87
CA SER A 31 -10.76 14.33 20.00
C SER A 31 -10.27 15.74 19.63
N THR A 32 -9.25 15.85 18.78
CA THR A 32 -8.64 17.14 18.40
C THR A 32 -8.97 17.59 16.98
N GLY A 33 -9.48 16.68 16.14
CA GLY A 33 -9.65 16.90 14.70
C GLY A 33 -8.35 16.90 13.90
N ALA A 34 -7.20 16.65 14.53
CA ALA A 34 -5.91 16.63 13.84
C ALA A 34 -5.83 15.44 12.88
N GLN A 35 -5.33 15.69 11.67
CA GLN A 35 -5.18 14.67 10.64
C GLN A 35 -3.74 14.57 10.16
N ARG A 36 -3.33 13.36 9.78
CA ARG A 36 -2.08 13.09 9.06
C ARG A 36 -2.30 12.01 8.01
N THR A 37 -1.63 12.17 6.87
CA THR A 37 -1.60 11.16 5.82
C THR A 37 -0.27 10.42 5.88
N VAL A 38 -0.31 9.09 5.80
CA VAL A 38 0.87 8.23 5.79
C VAL A 38 0.82 7.28 4.61
N LEU A 39 1.99 6.99 4.02
CA LEU A 39 2.15 5.93 3.04
C LEU A 39 2.68 4.68 3.72
N SER A 40 2.06 3.54 3.45
CA SER A 40 2.33 2.27 4.10
C SER A 40 2.22 1.09 3.14
N ASN A 41 2.96 0.01 3.40
CA ASN A 41 2.77 -1.29 2.73
C ASN A 41 1.78 -2.20 3.47
N PHE A 42 1.25 -1.71 4.59
CA PHE A 42 0.26 -2.35 5.43
C PHE A 42 -1.08 -1.63 5.28
N ASP A 43 -2.16 -2.41 5.19
CA ASP A 43 -3.52 -1.87 5.23
C ASP A 43 -3.85 -1.25 6.60
N ALA A 44 -5.03 -0.65 6.74
CA ALA A 44 -5.43 0.04 7.97
C ALA A 44 -5.47 -0.88 9.21
N ILE A 45 -5.80 -2.17 9.03
CA ILE A 45 -5.86 -3.14 10.12
C ILE A 45 -4.43 -3.50 10.54
N GLN A 46 -3.62 -3.92 9.58
CA GLN A 46 -2.22 -4.28 9.80
C GLN A 46 -1.40 -3.11 10.35
N TYR A 47 -1.64 -1.90 9.88
CA TYR A 47 -0.96 -0.70 10.35
C TYR A 47 -1.25 -0.45 11.84
N ARG A 48 -2.50 -0.62 12.27
CA ARG A 48 -2.90 -0.46 13.67
C ARG A 48 -2.18 -1.46 14.58
N ASP A 49 -1.93 -2.67 14.09
CA ASP A 49 -1.25 -3.72 14.87
C ASP A 49 0.27 -3.49 14.98
N LEU A 50 0.87 -2.76 14.04
CA LEU A 50 2.32 -2.60 13.92
C LEU A 50 2.85 -1.23 14.33
N TYR A 51 2.01 -0.20 14.31
CA TYR A 51 2.39 1.19 14.58
C TYR A 51 1.60 1.79 15.75
N PRO A 52 2.17 2.77 16.47
CA PRO A 52 1.45 3.49 17.50
C PRO A 52 0.26 4.26 16.91
N VAL A 53 -0.95 3.84 17.28
CA VAL A 53 -2.20 4.52 16.95
C VAL A 53 -2.96 4.70 18.25
N LEU A 54 -3.29 5.94 18.59
CA LEU A 54 -4.01 6.24 19.82
C LEU A 54 -5.44 5.68 19.76
N LYS A 55 -6.06 5.50 20.92
CA LYS A 55 -7.43 4.97 21.00
C LYS A 55 -8.44 5.91 20.33
N GLU A 56 -8.18 7.21 20.43
CA GLU A 56 -8.97 8.29 19.83
C GLU A 56 -8.66 8.51 18.35
N GLU A 57 -7.75 7.72 17.78
CA GLU A 57 -7.37 7.80 16.37
C GLU A 57 -8.07 6.74 15.52
N THR A 58 -8.73 7.20 14.46
CA THR A 58 -9.26 6.35 13.40
C THR A 58 -8.35 6.39 12.18
N ILE A 59 -8.33 5.27 11.44
CA ILE A 59 -7.50 5.10 10.24
C ILE A 59 -8.45 4.80 9.09
N GLN A 60 -8.37 5.58 8.04
CA GLN A 60 -9.15 5.41 6.82
C GLN A 60 -8.19 5.20 5.65
N MET A 61 -8.50 4.23 4.79
CA MET A 61 -7.77 4.04 3.54
C MET A 61 -8.32 5.02 2.50
N GLU A 62 -7.47 5.96 2.09
CA GLU A 62 -7.81 6.97 1.09
C GLU A 62 -7.56 6.47 -0.33
N ASP A 63 -6.44 5.78 -0.55
CA ASP A 63 -6.12 5.18 -1.85
C ASP A 63 -5.19 3.96 -1.70
N THR A 64 -5.11 3.16 -2.76
CA THR A 64 -4.19 2.04 -2.86
C THR A 64 -3.77 1.76 -4.30
N TRP A 65 -2.52 1.35 -4.49
CA TRP A 65 -1.98 0.96 -5.78
C TRP A 65 -0.97 -0.19 -5.66
N MET A 66 -0.72 -0.83 -6.79
CA MET A 66 0.27 -1.88 -6.90
C MET A 66 1.65 -1.29 -7.17
N CYS A 67 2.66 -1.78 -6.46
CA CYS A 67 4.06 -1.51 -6.69
C CYS A 67 4.77 -2.78 -7.16
N TYR A 68 5.58 -2.64 -8.20
CA TYR A 68 6.46 -3.71 -8.66
C TYR A 68 7.79 -3.67 -7.91
N GLY A 69 8.30 -4.85 -7.56
CA GLY A 69 9.55 -5.02 -6.82
C GLY A 69 9.36 -5.59 -5.42
N ASP A 70 10.44 -5.65 -4.66
CA ASP A 70 10.43 -6.11 -3.28
C ASP A 70 10.11 -4.96 -2.30
N THR A 71 9.51 -5.31 -1.16
CA THR A 71 9.22 -4.39 -0.05
C THR A 71 10.46 -4.05 0.79
N SER A 72 11.65 -4.54 0.43
CA SER A 72 12.88 -4.33 1.19
C SER A 72 13.32 -2.87 1.10
N LYS A 73 13.51 -2.18 2.24
CA LYS A 73 14.14 -0.84 2.51
C LYS A 73 14.02 0.29 1.44
N LYS A 74 13.23 0.13 0.41
CA LYS A 74 13.06 1.02 -0.73
C LYS A 74 11.87 1.92 -0.44
N PRO A 75 11.89 3.15 -0.96
CA PRO A 75 10.71 4.00 -0.90
C PRO A 75 9.54 3.33 -1.61
N ILE A 76 8.33 3.56 -1.08
CA ILE A 76 7.09 3.14 -1.71
C ILE A 76 7.01 3.78 -3.10
N CYS A 77 6.58 3.00 -4.10
CA CYS A 77 6.51 3.49 -5.47
C CYS A 77 5.47 4.63 -5.62
N PRO A 78 5.66 5.57 -6.57
CA PRO A 78 4.69 6.65 -6.78
C PRO A 78 3.30 6.13 -7.16
N ASN A 79 2.26 6.82 -6.72
CA ASN A 79 0.89 6.50 -7.10
C ASN A 79 0.68 6.75 -8.61
N PRO A 80 0.32 5.72 -9.41
CA PRO A 80 0.17 5.86 -10.86
C PRO A 80 -1.01 6.74 -11.26
N LYS A 81 -1.98 6.93 -10.37
CA LYS A 81 -3.13 7.78 -10.61
C LYS A 81 -2.78 9.28 -10.62
N GLY A 82 -1.63 9.65 -10.06
CA GLY A 82 -1.17 11.03 -9.95
C GLY A 82 -2.13 11.94 -9.14
N PRO A 83 -1.77 13.22 -8.94
CA PRO A 83 -2.61 14.16 -8.19
C PRO A 83 -3.94 14.48 -8.88
N ALA A 84 -4.06 14.27 -10.19
CA ALA A 84 -5.26 14.59 -10.96
C ALA A 84 -6.40 13.57 -10.76
N SER A 85 -6.12 12.33 -10.36
CA SER A 85 -7.16 11.32 -10.13
C SER A 85 -8.04 11.63 -8.92
N ASN A 86 -7.52 12.32 -7.91
CA ASN A 86 -8.31 12.75 -6.75
C ASN A 86 -9.39 13.76 -7.16
N LEU A 87 -9.16 14.53 -8.22
CA LEU A 87 -10.16 15.44 -8.78
C LEU A 87 -11.26 14.66 -9.51
N LEU A 88 -10.90 13.65 -10.30
CA LEU A 88 -11.88 12.83 -11.03
C LEU A 88 -12.70 11.91 -10.12
N GLU A 89 -12.11 11.38 -9.04
CA GLU A 89 -12.82 10.56 -8.04
C GLU A 89 -13.81 11.41 -7.21
N SER A 90 -13.50 12.70 -7.03
CA SER A 90 -14.38 13.67 -6.37
C SER A 90 -15.53 14.15 -7.24
N LEU A 91 -15.49 13.90 -8.56
CA LEU A 91 -16.60 14.24 -9.44
C LEU A 91 -17.79 13.30 -9.16
N PRO A 92 -19.02 13.82 -9.06
CA PRO A 92 -20.19 12.98 -8.96
C PRO A 92 -20.23 12.05 -10.18
N LYS A 93 -20.45 10.74 -9.96
CA LYS A 93 -20.54 9.74 -11.03
C LYS A 93 -21.61 10.06 -12.09
N SER A 94 -22.51 11.02 -11.84
CA SER A 94 -23.51 11.51 -12.79
C SER A 94 -22.92 12.29 -13.97
N ASP A 95 -21.70 12.80 -13.83
CA ASP A 95 -21.08 13.70 -14.82
C ASP A 95 -20.04 12.96 -15.69
N LEU A 96 -19.82 11.67 -15.41
CA LEU A 96 -19.10 10.74 -16.27
C LEU A 96 -20.09 10.03 -17.19
N ASN A 97 -20.67 10.78 -18.15
CA ASN A 97 -21.16 10.33 -19.47
C ASN A 97 -21.98 11.42 -20.16
#